data_AF-A0A7S4MAT5-F1
#
_entry.id   AF-A0A7S4MAT5-F1
#
_cell.length_a   1.000
_cell.length_b   1.000
_cell.length_c   1.000
_cell.angle_alpha   90.00
_cell.angle_beta   90.00
_cell.angle_gamma   90.00
#
_symmetry.space_group_name_H-M   'P 1'
#
loop_
_entity.id
_entity.type
_entity.pdbx_description
1 polymer ?
#
loop_
_entity_poly.entity_id
_entity_poly.type
_entity_poly.pdbx_seq_one_letter_code
_entity_poly.pdbx_strand_id
1 'polypeptide(L)'
;MGNHHSGEKFAAHLIAMVENEEYAQNRSKQRENMKVVFDEIDKNSSGTIEKAEIQQLFDVVIEGYHRAAEKVLAKDLPDHKEIEPKEVAALFKEADAEHNKKLPFHEFMVLVDKLCEILIEGKNIENLGSLVAAHKS
;
A
#
# COMPACT_ATOMS: atom_id res chain seq x y z
N MET A 1 -0.32 -8.67 -20.98
CA MET A 1 1.00 -8.42 -20.36
C MET A 1 0.97 -7.22 -19.40
N GLY A 2 -0.10 -7.02 -18.59
CA GLY A 2 -0.35 -5.72 -17.94
C GLY A 2 -0.11 -5.61 -16.43
N ASN A 3 0.02 -6.70 -15.66
CA ASN A 3 -0.06 -6.62 -14.19
C ASN A 3 1.28 -6.41 -13.47
N HIS A 4 2.42 -6.69 -14.10
CA HIS A 4 3.73 -6.65 -13.40
C HIS A 4 4.21 -5.24 -13.04
N HIS A 5 3.82 -4.20 -13.79
CA HIS A 5 4.30 -2.84 -13.54
C HIS A 5 3.66 -2.20 -12.29
N SER A 6 2.40 -2.50 -12.01
CA SER A 6 1.68 -1.91 -10.88
C SER A 6 2.22 -2.42 -9.53
N GLY A 7 2.51 -3.73 -9.44
CA GLY A 7 3.14 -4.33 -8.25
C GLY A 7 4.54 -3.80 -7.98
N GLU A 8 5.35 -3.59 -9.02
CA GLU A 8 6.68 -2.99 -8.88
C GLU A 8 6.63 -1.53 -8.42
N LYS A 9 5.74 -0.72 -9.00
CA LYS A 9 5.52 0.68 -8.59
C LYS A 9 5.00 0.77 -7.16
N PHE A 10 4.11 -0.14 -6.77
CA PHE A 10 3.61 -0.23 -5.40
C PHE A 10 4.74 -0.58 -4.42
N ALA A 11 5.55 -1.58 -4.74
CA ALA A 11 6.73 -1.93 -3.94
C ALA A 11 7.69 -0.75 -3.78
N ALA A 12 8.01 -0.06 -4.89
CA ALA A 12 8.89 1.10 -4.88
C ALA A 12 8.37 2.22 -3.99
N HIS A 13 7.05 2.43 -3.96
CA HIS A 13 6.42 3.37 -3.05
C HIS A 13 6.62 2.97 -1.58
N LEU A 14 6.31 1.71 -1.21
CA LEU A 14 6.48 1.22 0.16
C LEU A 14 7.95 1.30 0.62
N ILE A 15 8.90 0.93 -0.24
CA ILE A 15 10.34 1.04 0.05
C ILE A 15 10.73 2.50 0.28
N ALA A 16 10.32 3.41 -0.60
CA ALA A 16 10.63 4.82 -0.48
C ALA A 16 10.03 5.46 0.78
N MET A 17 8.84 5.01 1.22
CA MET A 17 8.23 5.42 2.49
C MET A 17 9.08 5.04 3.70
N VAL A 18 9.81 3.94 3.63
CA VAL A 18 10.63 3.42 4.75
C VAL A 18 12.07 3.94 4.71
N GLU A 19 12.65 4.09 3.51
CA GLU A 19 14.08 4.39 3.34
C GLU A 19 14.39 5.86 3.05
N ASN A 20 13.40 6.65 2.61
CA ASN A 20 13.59 8.04 2.22
C ASN A 20 12.69 8.97 3.02
N GLU A 21 13.26 9.69 3.99
CA GLU A 21 12.55 10.61 4.87
C GLU A 21 11.90 11.79 4.10
N GLU A 22 12.58 12.35 3.09
CA GLU A 22 12.04 13.42 2.25
C GLU A 22 10.79 12.93 1.49
N TYR A 23 10.85 11.71 0.96
CA TYR A 23 9.70 11.09 0.30
C TYR A 23 8.57 10.79 1.28
N ALA A 24 8.88 10.25 2.46
CA ALA A 24 7.91 9.96 3.52
C ALA A 24 7.19 11.22 4.04
N GLN A 25 7.85 12.38 4.03
CA GLN A 25 7.25 13.67 4.38
C GLN A 25 6.49 14.32 3.20
N ASN A 26 6.75 13.90 1.95
CA ASN A 26 6.15 14.50 0.76
C ASN A 26 4.85 13.80 0.32
N ARG A 27 3.73 14.19 0.95
CA ARG A 27 2.40 13.65 0.61
C ARG A 27 1.94 13.92 -0.81
N SER A 28 2.40 14.99 -1.46
CA SER A 28 2.07 15.24 -2.87
C SER A 28 2.67 14.17 -3.75
N LYS A 29 3.95 13.86 -3.54
CA LYS A 29 4.68 12.86 -4.33
C LYS A 29 4.15 11.45 -4.10
N GLN A 30 3.82 11.12 -2.86
CA GLN A 30 3.16 9.86 -2.51
C GLN A 30 1.85 9.69 -3.27
N ARG A 31 0.99 10.72 -3.26
CA ARG A 31 -0.29 10.71 -3.97
C ARG A 31 -0.12 10.61 -5.47
N GLU A 32 0.82 11.35 -6.07
CA GLU A 32 1.12 11.25 -7.50
C GLU A 32 1.49 9.81 -7.90
N ASN A 33 2.41 9.20 -7.15
CA ASN A 33 2.87 7.84 -7.44
C ASN A 33 1.76 6.80 -7.25
N MET A 34 0.97 6.93 -6.18
CA MET A 34 -0.15 6.04 -5.91
C MET A 34 -1.33 6.24 -6.85
N LYS A 35 -1.52 7.45 -7.39
CA LYS A 35 -2.52 7.70 -8.42
C LYS A 35 -2.24 6.92 -9.70
N VAL A 36 -0.97 6.79 -10.08
CA VAL A 36 -0.57 5.96 -11.23
C VAL A 36 -0.93 4.48 -11.00
N VAL A 37 -0.67 3.95 -9.81
CA VAL A 37 -1.02 2.56 -9.47
C VAL A 37 -2.54 2.38 -9.44
N PHE A 38 -3.25 3.33 -8.83
CA PHE A 38 -4.71 3.34 -8.80
C PHE A 38 -5.31 3.31 -10.21
N ASP A 39 -4.83 4.18 -11.11
CA ASP A 39 -5.33 4.29 -12.49
C ASP A 39 -5.04 3.03 -13.33
N GLU A 40 -3.98 2.29 -13.01
CA GLU A 40 -3.68 1.00 -13.66
C GLU A 40 -4.61 -0.13 -13.16
N ILE A 41 -5.16 0.00 -11.96
CA ILE A 41 -6.12 -0.95 -11.38
C ILE A 41 -7.55 -0.60 -11.80
N ASP A 42 -7.91 0.69 -11.77
CA ASP A 42 -9.18 1.26 -12.25
C ASP A 42 -9.23 1.27 -13.79
N LYS A 43 -9.26 0.07 -14.37
CA LYS A 43 -9.23 -0.18 -15.82
C LYS A 43 -10.42 0.40 -16.54
N ASN A 44 -11.56 0.49 -15.87
CA ASN A 44 -12.76 1.09 -16.45
C ASN A 44 -12.80 2.62 -16.25
N SER A 45 -11.83 3.20 -15.54
CA SER A 45 -11.73 4.63 -15.23
C SER A 45 -13.00 5.17 -14.56
N SER A 46 -13.60 4.37 -13.68
CA SER A 46 -14.79 4.74 -12.92
C SER A 46 -14.47 5.75 -11.81
N GLY A 47 -13.19 5.91 -11.46
CA GLY A 47 -12.73 6.69 -10.31
C GLY A 47 -12.77 5.90 -9.00
N THR A 48 -13.10 4.61 -9.04
CA THR A 48 -13.16 3.72 -7.88
C THR A 48 -12.70 2.32 -8.24
N ILE A 49 -12.00 1.62 -7.35
CA ILE A 49 -11.71 0.20 -7.56
C ILE A 49 -12.95 -0.60 -7.18
N GLU A 50 -13.63 -1.18 -8.17
CA GLU A 50 -14.87 -1.93 -7.96
C GLU A 50 -14.61 -3.44 -7.86
N LYS A 51 -15.67 -4.22 -7.58
CA LYS A 51 -15.62 -5.68 -7.41
C LYS A 51 -14.86 -6.42 -8.51
N ALA A 52 -14.93 -5.95 -9.76
CA ALA A 52 -14.22 -6.56 -10.89
C ALA A 52 -12.70 -6.32 -10.85
N GLU A 53 -12.25 -5.29 -10.14
CA GLU A 53 -10.86 -4.81 -10.06
C GLU A 53 -10.22 -5.13 -8.69
N ILE A 54 -11.03 -5.43 -7.67
CA ILE A 54 -10.54 -5.81 -6.32
C ILE A 54 -9.55 -6.98 -6.37
N GLN A 55 -9.78 -7.99 -7.21
CA GLN A 55 -8.83 -9.11 -7.30
C GLN A 55 -7.45 -8.63 -7.81
N GLN A 56 -7.45 -7.73 -8.80
CA GLN A 56 -6.21 -7.15 -9.30
C GLN A 56 -5.55 -6.25 -8.26
N LEU A 57 -6.34 -5.48 -7.50
CA LEU A 57 -5.83 -4.72 -6.36
C LEU A 57 -5.11 -5.64 -5.37
N PHE A 58 -5.72 -6.78 -5.01
CA PHE A 58 -5.13 -7.71 -4.06
C PHE A 58 -3.83 -8.30 -4.59
N ASP A 59 -3.80 -8.72 -5.85
CA ASP A 59 -2.59 -9.25 -6.48
C ASP A 59 -1.46 -8.20 -6.46
N VAL A 60 -1.76 -6.95 -6.83
CA VAL A 60 -0.79 -5.83 -6.84
C VAL A 60 -0.29 -5.50 -5.44
N VAL A 61 -1.19 -5.49 -4.44
CA VAL A 61 -0.86 -5.19 -3.05
C VAL A 61 0.00 -6.29 -2.45
N ILE A 62 -0.37 -7.56 -2.63
CA ILE A 62 0.37 -8.71 -2.10
C ILE A 62 1.76 -8.76 -2.74
N GLU A 63 1.83 -8.70 -4.08
CA GLU A 63 3.10 -8.72 -4.80
C GLU A 63 3.99 -7.53 -4.40
N GLY A 64 3.41 -6.32 -4.35
CA GLY A 64 4.15 -5.11 -4.02
C GLY A 64 4.65 -5.12 -2.58
N TYR A 65 3.84 -5.59 -1.64
CA TYR A 65 4.23 -5.76 -0.24
C TYR A 65 5.35 -6.79 -0.11
N HIS A 66 5.22 -7.99 -0.69
CA HIS A 66 6.28 -9.02 -0.62
C HIS A 66 7.61 -8.49 -1.17
N ARG A 67 7.59 -7.81 -2.31
CA ARG A 67 8.80 -7.21 -2.92
C ARG A 67 9.40 -6.13 -2.03
N ALA A 68 8.58 -5.30 -1.40
CA ALA A 68 9.05 -4.29 -0.47
C ALA A 68 9.66 -4.97 0.76
N ALA A 69 8.93 -5.87 1.40
CA ALA A 69 9.34 -6.65 2.55
C ALA A 69 10.67 -7.38 2.32
N GLU A 70 10.88 -7.98 1.15
CA GLU A 70 12.17 -8.59 0.78
C GLU A 70 13.37 -7.65 0.80
N LYS A 71 13.15 -6.37 0.49
CA LYS A 71 14.20 -5.37 0.46
C LYS A 71 14.41 -4.69 1.80
N VAL A 72 13.31 -4.34 2.48
CA VAL A 72 13.40 -3.58 3.72
C VAL A 72 13.53 -4.47 4.94
N LEU A 73 12.82 -5.59 5.05
CA LEU A 73 12.89 -6.43 6.25
C LEU A 73 14.19 -7.26 6.25
N ALA A 74 14.75 -7.45 7.45
CA ALA A 74 15.90 -8.33 7.60
C ALA A 74 15.48 -9.78 7.26
N LYS A 75 16.41 -10.55 6.68
CA LYS A 75 16.17 -11.95 6.28
C LYS A 75 15.70 -12.86 7.43
N ASP A 76 15.91 -12.45 8.67
CA ASP A 76 15.57 -13.19 9.88
C ASP A 76 14.18 -12.88 10.45
N LEU A 77 13.38 -12.04 9.77
CA LEU A 77 11.96 -11.74 10.10
C LEU A 77 11.00 -12.36 9.06
N PRO A 78 10.85 -13.69 9.03
CA PRO A 78 10.02 -14.37 8.04
C PRO A 78 8.52 -14.06 8.19
N ASP A 79 8.04 -13.88 9.43
CA ASP A 79 6.61 -13.74 9.71
C ASP A 79 6.01 -12.43 9.17
N HIS A 80 6.82 -11.38 9.02
CA HIS A 80 6.38 -10.09 8.45
C HIS A 80 6.64 -9.98 6.94
N LYS A 81 7.32 -10.97 6.34
CA LYS A 81 7.64 -11.00 4.92
C LYS A 81 6.42 -11.29 4.07
N GLU A 82 5.49 -12.09 4.58
CA GLU A 82 4.32 -12.55 3.86
C GLU A 82 3.06 -11.91 4.41
N ILE A 83 2.33 -11.19 3.56
CA ILE A 83 0.93 -10.81 3.84
C ILE A 83 0.00 -11.76 3.12
N GLU A 84 -0.96 -12.33 3.84
CA GLU A 84 -1.94 -13.25 3.29
C GLU A 84 -3.15 -12.49 2.68
N PRO A 85 -3.85 -13.07 1.68
CA PRO A 85 -5.04 -12.46 1.10
C PRO A 85 -6.12 -12.10 2.13
N LYS A 86 -6.23 -12.85 3.22
CA LYS A 86 -7.19 -12.58 4.31
C LYS A 86 -6.87 -11.29 5.06
N GLU A 87 -5.58 -10.95 5.20
CA GLU A 87 -5.11 -9.74 5.86
C GLU A 87 -5.32 -8.54 4.95
N VAL A 88 -4.99 -8.67 3.66
CA VAL A 88 -5.32 -7.63 2.66
C VAL A 88 -6.83 -7.39 2.60
N ALA A 89 -7.66 -8.44 2.69
CA ALA A 89 -9.10 -8.29 2.74
C ALA A 89 -9.59 -7.58 4.02
N ALA A 90 -8.95 -7.81 5.16
CA ALA A 90 -9.25 -7.09 6.40
C ALA A 90 -8.88 -5.61 6.26
N LEU A 91 -7.68 -5.31 5.77
CA LEU A 91 -7.22 -3.94 5.50
C LEU A 91 -8.13 -3.22 4.51
N PHE A 92 -8.56 -3.89 3.45
CA PHE A 92 -9.54 -3.39 2.50
C PHE A 92 -10.85 -3.03 3.20
N LYS A 93 -11.39 -3.92 4.03
CA LYS A 93 -12.64 -3.68 4.75
C LYS A 93 -12.54 -2.48 5.70
N GLU A 94 -11.38 -2.28 6.32
CA GLU A 94 -11.16 -1.13 7.18
C GLU A 94 -10.88 0.17 6.40
N ALA A 95 -10.41 0.08 5.17
CA ALA A 95 -10.23 1.21 4.27
C ALA A 95 -11.54 1.63 3.59
N ASP A 96 -12.41 0.67 3.27
CA ASP A 96 -13.80 0.83 2.80
C ASP A 96 -14.70 1.33 3.95
N ALA A 97 -14.48 2.58 4.36
CA ALA A 97 -15.16 3.23 5.48
C ALA A 97 -16.65 3.43 5.19
N GLU A 98 -17.00 3.62 3.92
CA GLU A 98 -18.39 3.73 3.47
C GLU A 98 -19.09 2.37 3.35
N HIS A 99 -18.36 1.25 3.48
CA HIS A 99 -18.84 -0.11 3.34
C HIS A 99 -19.60 -0.36 2.03
N ASN A 100 -19.19 0.34 0.97
CA ASN A 100 -19.84 0.33 -0.33
C ASN A 100 -19.17 -0.69 -1.30
N LYS A 101 -18.10 -1.38 -0.85
CA LYS A 101 -17.29 -2.34 -1.62
C LYS A 101 -16.63 -1.73 -2.85
N LYS A 102 -16.43 -0.43 -2.83
CA LYS A 102 -15.67 0.34 -3.81
C LYS A 102 -14.57 1.06 -3.06
N LEU A 103 -13.42 1.19 -3.70
CA LEU A 103 -12.30 1.91 -3.09
C LEU A 103 -12.03 3.16 -3.94
N PRO A 104 -12.62 4.33 -3.64
CA PRO A 104 -12.17 5.59 -4.19
C PRO A 104 -10.70 5.85 -3.79
N PHE A 105 -10.03 6.73 -4.53
CA PHE A 105 -8.60 6.98 -4.34
C PHE A 105 -8.20 7.35 -2.90
N HIS A 106 -9.04 8.06 -2.15
CA HIS A 106 -8.73 8.42 -0.77
C HIS A 106 -8.76 7.20 0.18
N GLU A 107 -9.70 6.27 -0.01
CA GLU A 107 -9.72 5.00 0.74
C GLU A 107 -8.58 4.08 0.31
N PHE A 108 -8.21 4.09 -0.98
CA PHE A 108 -7.01 3.40 -1.45
C PHE A 108 -5.75 3.89 -0.71
N MET A 109 -5.60 5.21 -0.53
CA MET A 109 -4.48 5.75 0.24
C MET A 109 -4.49 5.29 1.71
N VAL A 110 -5.66 5.11 2.33
CA VAL A 110 -5.76 4.56 3.70
C VAL A 110 -5.24 3.12 3.73
N LEU A 111 -5.59 2.30 2.73
CA LEU A 111 -5.05 0.94 2.59
C LEU A 111 -3.51 0.96 2.43
N VAL A 112 -2.97 1.87 1.61
CA VAL A 112 -1.51 2.01 1.43
C VAL A 112 -0.81 2.44 2.72
N ASP A 113 -1.37 3.42 3.43
CA ASP A 113 -0.80 3.92 4.68
C ASP A 113 -0.76 2.79 5.74
N LYS A 114 -1.80 1.94 5.83
CA LYS A 114 -1.81 0.79 6.76
C LYS A 114 -0.79 -0.29 6.40
N LEU A 115 -0.61 -0.57 5.12
CA LEU A 115 0.43 -1.50 4.67
C LEU A 115 1.83 -0.97 5.00
N CYS A 116 2.04 0.34 4.90
CA CYS A 116 3.26 0.98 5.38
C CYS A 116 3.42 0.79 6.89
N GLU A 117 2.37 1.04 7.68
CA GLU A 117 2.40 0.83 9.14
C GLU A 117 2.84 -0.60 9.49
N ILE A 118 2.23 -1.64 8.87
CA ILE A 118 2.60 -3.04 9.11
C ILE A 118 4.07 -3.29 8.74
N LEU A 119 4.51 -2.77 7.59
CA LEU A 119 5.89 -2.93 7.11
C LEU A 119 6.90 -2.24 8.04
N ILE A 120 6.52 -1.12 8.65
CA ILE A 120 7.33 -0.34 9.60
C ILE A 120 7.35 -1.00 10.98
N GLU A 121 6.19 -1.45 11.47
CA GLU A 121 6.04 -2.14 12.76
C GLU A 121 6.85 -3.44 12.76
N GLY A 122 6.81 -4.21 11.67
CA GLY A 122 7.67 -5.39 11.48
C GLY A 122 9.18 -5.06 11.40
N LYS A 123 9.55 -3.80 11.17
CA LYS A 123 10.94 -3.31 11.12
C LYS A 123 11.41 -2.65 12.42
N ASN A 124 10.52 -2.49 13.41
CA ASN A 124 10.78 -1.89 14.74
C ASN A 124 11.62 -0.60 14.64
N ILE A 125 11.12 0.41 13.92
CA ILE A 125 11.87 1.65 13.68
C ILE A 125 11.43 2.74 14.66
N GLU A 126 12.28 3.02 15.66
CA GLU A 126 12.10 4.08 16.67
C GLU A 126 11.93 5.51 16.10
N ASN A 127 11.99 5.71 14.78
CA ASN A 127 11.98 7.04 14.13
C ASN A 127 10.77 7.36 13.23
N LEU A 128 9.82 6.44 13.00
CA LEU A 128 8.65 6.71 12.12
C LEU A 128 7.37 7.08 12.86
N GLY A 129 7.32 6.94 14.19
CA GLY A 129 6.14 7.29 14.99
C GLY A 129 5.72 8.76 14.86
N SER A 130 6.65 9.67 14.58
CA SER A 130 6.40 11.10 14.33
C SER A 130 5.74 11.37 12.97
N LEU A 131 6.06 10.57 11.95
CA LEU A 131 5.48 10.66 10.60
C LEU A 131 4.07 10.08 10.57
N VAL A 132 3.84 8.93 11.20
CA VAL A 132 2.50 8.31 11.30
C VAL A 132 1.54 9.18 12.14
N ALA A 133 2.01 9.83 13.20
CA ALA A 133 1.20 10.79 13.96
C ALA A 133 0.73 11.98 13.10
N ALA A 134 1.55 12.43 12.14
CA ALA A 134 1.16 13.46 11.18
C ALA A 134 0.13 12.99 10.13
N HIS A 135 -0.01 11.67 9.91
CA HIS A 135 -1.04 11.11 9.03
C HIS A 135 -2.41 10.97 9.70
N LYS A 136 -2.47 10.95 11.05
CA LYS A 136 -3.72 10.86 11.85
C LYS A 136 -4.27 12.24 12.26
N SER A 137 -3.68 13.33 11.77
CA SER A 137 -4.02 14.73 12.10
C SER A 137 -4.92 15.38 11.06
#